data_AF-E4M9A8-F1
#
_entry.id   AF-E4M9A8-F1
#
_cell.length_a   1.000
_cell.length_b   1.000
_cell.length_c   1.000
_cell.angle_alpha   90.00
_cell.angle_beta   90.00
_cell.angle_gamma   90.00
#
_symmetry.space_group_name_H-M   'P 1'
#
loop_
_entity.id
_entity.type
_entity.pdbx_description
1 polymer ?
#
loop_
_entity_poly.entity_id
_entity_poly.type
_entity_poly.pdbx_seq_one_letter_code
_entity_poly.pdbx_strand_id
1 'polypeptide(L)'
;MLVDSFPARGLVSSLHCHSYILFIVSDIFTDCKSTTKKLSAKIFHENNSKKPGKKHEIFLTLSRRGGTKARRRHILRLRRRERNPAGNTVPQLIITHMAIFKVEGGHRLHGSITPQGAKNEALQILCATLLTPERVTVHNIPRILDVMQLIELLRRMGVEVEQLAEDTYSFCAKEIDFEYLRTEDYRRRCTRLRGSVMLIGPMLARFGVGYIPKPGGDKIGRRRLDTHFIGFQKLGAKFNFDIADEFFMVEGKELKGTYMLLDEASVTGTANIVMAAVLAKGSTTIYNAACEPYLQQLCKMLNRMGARISGIASNLLTIEGVDSLGGTEHTLLPDMIEVGSFIGMAAMNQSELTVKNVSFENLGIIPAQFARMGIRFEQQGDDIHIPRQDHYSIETFLDGSIMNIADAPWPGLTPDLLSIFLVVATQAKGAVLIHQKMFESRLFFVDKLIDMGAQIILCDPHRATVIGHDHRIRLRATRMTSPDIRAGVALLIAAMSAEGVSTIQNIDQIDRGYRDIDGRLNALGARITRLDECE
;
A
#
# COMPACT_ATOMS: atom_id res chain seq x y z
N MET A 1 -45.36 17.58 7.03
CA MET A 1 -46.62 18.31 7.30
C MET A 1 -46.31 19.80 7.17
N LEU A 2 -46.86 20.63 6.29
CA LEU A 2 -47.97 20.57 5.32
C LEU A 2 -47.46 20.69 3.86
N VAL A 3 -48.26 20.24 2.88
CA VAL A 3 -48.03 20.46 1.43
C VAL A 3 -49.28 21.15 0.87
N ASP A 4 -49.13 22.37 0.36
CA ASP A 4 -50.18 23.05 -0.41
C ASP A 4 -50.28 22.46 -1.82
N SER A 5 -51.50 22.14 -2.22
CA SER A 5 -51.90 21.53 -3.48
C SER A 5 -51.95 22.54 -4.64
N PHE A 6 -51.38 22.19 -5.80
CA PHE A 6 -51.66 22.81 -7.10
C PHE A 6 -52.12 21.73 -8.11
N PRO A 7 -52.98 22.08 -9.10
CA PRO A 7 -53.82 21.12 -9.82
C PRO A 7 -53.10 20.37 -10.93
N ALA A 8 -53.54 19.14 -11.13
CA ALA A 8 -53.00 18.15 -12.06
C ALA A 8 -53.25 18.52 -13.54
N ARG A 9 -52.23 18.29 -14.38
CA ARG A 9 -52.37 17.73 -15.74
C ARG A 9 -51.04 17.15 -16.21
N GLY A 10 -51.03 15.82 -16.37
CA GLY A 10 -50.03 15.07 -17.15
C GLY A 10 -48.74 14.69 -16.42
N LEU A 11 -48.77 13.80 -15.42
CA LEU A 11 -47.57 13.36 -14.71
C LEU A 11 -47.76 12.01 -13.98
N VAL A 12 -47.74 10.89 -14.72
CA VAL A 12 -47.70 9.54 -14.11
C VAL A 12 -46.25 9.06 -13.89
N SER A 13 -45.24 9.69 -14.51
CA SER A 13 -43.82 9.31 -14.37
C SER A 13 -43.00 10.12 -13.35
N SER A 14 -43.39 11.34 -12.94
CA SER A 14 -42.61 12.10 -11.94
C SER A 14 -43.11 12.01 -10.50
N LEU A 15 -44.34 11.55 -10.23
CA LEU A 15 -44.76 11.28 -8.85
C LEU A 15 -43.91 10.17 -8.19
N HIS A 16 -43.53 9.13 -8.95
CA HIS A 16 -42.62 8.09 -8.45
C HIS A 16 -41.22 8.65 -8.15
N CYS A 17 -40.69 9.53 -9.00
CA CYS A 17 -39.37 10.14 -8.79
C CYS A 17 -39.36 11.10 -7.59
N HIS A 18 -40.42 11.89 -7.39
CA HIS A 18 -40.57 12.78 -6.23
C HIS A 18 -40.67 12.00 -4.91
N SER A 19 -41.47 10.93 -4.87
CA SER A 19 -41.63 10.10 -3.67
C SER A 19 -40.34 9.38 -3.27
N TYR A 20 -39.56 8.88 -4.24
CA TYR A 20 -38.26 8.25 -3.98
C TYR A 20 -37.20 9.26 -3.50
N ILE A 21 -37.20 10.49 -4.03
CA ILE A 21 -36.26 11.53 -3.61
C ILE A 21 -36.61 12.06 -2.21
N LEU A 22 -37.90 12.17 -1.86
CA LEU A 22 -38.34 12.49 -0.50
C LEU A 22 -37.94 11.41 0.51
N PHE A 23 -37.94 10.13 0.11
CA PHE A 23 -37.46 9.02 0.94
C PHE A 23 -35.95 9.10 1.18
N ILE A 24 -35.16 9.35 0.13
CA ILE A 24 -33.70 9.53 0.23
C ILE A 24 -33.34 10.72 1.12
N VAL A 25 -34.06 11.84 1.01
CA VAL A 25 -33.83 13.01 1.88
C VAL A 25 -34.23 12.69 3.33
N SER A 26 -35.30 11.92 3.55
CA SER A 26 -35.70 11.48 4.90
C SER A 26 -34.67 10.55 5.54
N ASP A 27 -34.11 9.60 4.80
CA ASP A 27 -33.06 8.68 5.31
C ASP A 27 -31.76 9.44 5.64
N ILE A 28 -31.36 10.39 4.79
CA ILE A 28 -30.22 11.30 5.05
C ILE A 28 -30.40 12.08 6.37
N PHE A 29 -31.64 12.47 6.72
CA PHE A 29 -31.92 13.17 7.98
C PHE A 29 -32.05 12.23 9.19
N THR A 30 -32.31 10.93 8.99
CA THR A 30 -32.53 9.96 10.07
C THR A 30 -31.20 9.35 10.55
N ASP A 31 -30.23 9.13 9.65
CA ASP A 31 -28.89 8.65 9.99
C ASP A 31 -27.96 9.76 10.52
N CYS A 32 -28.27 11.03 10.27
CA CYS A 32 -27.50 12.17 10.75
C CYS A 32 -27.94 12.58 12.18
N LYS A 33 -27.82 11.68 13.16
CA LYS A 33 -28.19 11.92 14.57
C LYS A 33 -27.27 12.86 15.36
N SER A 34 -26.33 13.59 14.73
CA SER A 34 -25.36 14.43 15.46
C SER A 34 -25.42 15.95 15.23
N THR A 35 -26.40 16.50 14.51
CA THR A 35 -26.50 17.98 14.40
C THR A 35 -27.92 18.53 14.53
N THR A 36 -28.17 19.26 15.62
CA THR A 36 -29.42 19.98 15.98
C THR A 36 -29.74 21.19 15.08
N LYS A 37 -29.55 21.12 13.76
CA LYS A 37 -29.75 22.27 12.86
C LYS A 37 -30.57 21.91 11.62
N LYS A 38 -31.77 22.51 11.52
CA LYS A 38 -32.71 22.39 10.37
C LYS A 38 -32.04 22.86 9.07
N LEU A 39 -31.67 21.94 8.19
CA LEU A 39 -31.27 22.22 6.80
C LEU A 39 -32.51 22.20 5.89
N SER A 40 -32.52 23.05 4.86
CA SER A 40 -33.53 23.03 3.79
C SER A 40 -32.85 22.72 2.44
N ALA A 41 -33.39 21.75 1.70
CA ALA A 41 -32.95 21.42 0.34
C ALA A 41 -33.90 22.04 -0.70
N LYS A 42 -33.35 22.60 -1.78
CA LYS A 42 -34.09 22.96 -3.01
C LYS A 42 -33.52 22.16 -4.18
N ILE A 43 -34.42 21.51 -4.93
CA ILE A 43 -34.09 20.78 -6.16
C ILE A 43 -34.36 21.71 -7.34
N PHE A 44 -33.37 21.87 -8.22
CA PHE A 44 -33.54 22.57 -9.49
C PHE A 44 -33.39 21.59 -10.66
N HIS A 45 -34.35 21.65 -11.59
CA HIS A 45 -34.25 21.01 -12.91
C HIS A 45 -33.86 22.07 -13.93
N GLU A 46 -32.68 21.94 -14.54
CA GLU A 46 -32.26 22.80 -15.66
C GLU A 46 -32.38 21.99 -16.95
N ASN A 47 -33.31 22.40 -17.83
CA ASN A 47 -33.67 21.66 -19.03
C ASN A 47 -32.87 22.20 -20.23
N ASN A 48 -31.57 21.90 -20.31
CA ASN A 48 -30.75 22.31 -21.46
C ASN A 48 -31.00 21.37 -22.64
N SER A 49 -31.80 21.86 -23.59
CA SER A 49 -32.36 21.11 -24.71
C SER A 49 -31.38 20.78 -25.85
N LYS A 50 -31.76 19.73 -26.60
CA LYS A 50 -31.37 19.34 -27.98
C LYS A 50 -30.03 18.62 -28.19
N LYS A 51 -29.92 17.36 -27.74
CA LYS A 51 -29.22 16.24 -28.41
C LYS A 51 -29.52 14.91 -27.67
N PRO A 52 -29.90 13.81 -28.34
CA PRO A 52 -30.16 12.54 -27.66
C PRO A 52 -28.83 11.95 -27.17
N GLY A 53 -28.69 11.71 -25.86
CA GLY A 53 -27.55 10.98 -25.29
C GLY A 53 -26.70 11.65 -24.20
N LYS A 54 -27.13 12.72 -23.52
CA LYS A 54 -26.42 13.27 -22.35
C LYS A 54 -27.26 13.39 -21.07
N LYS A 55 -26.52 13.32 -19.96
CA LYS A 55 -26.88 13.03 -18.55
C LYS A 55 -27.94 13.99 -17.97
N HIS A 56 -28.83 13.45 -17.13
CA HIS A 56 -29.58 14.26 -16.17
C HIS A 56 -28.66 14.60 -15.00
N GLU A 57 -28.36 15.88 -14.82
CA GLU A 57 -27.66 16.39 -13.64
C GLU A 57 -28.71 16.96 -12.67
N ILE A 58 -28.76 16.41 -11.44
CA ILE A 58 -29.62 16.90 -10.37
C ILE A 58 -28.76 17.77 -9.46
N PHE A 59 -29.15 19.04 -9.31
CA PHE A 59 -28.45 19.97 -8.44
C PHE A 59 -29.16 20.05 -7.08
N LEU A 60 -28.46 19.64 -6.02
CA LEU A 60 -28.88 19.86 -4.64
C LEU A 60 -28.16 21.09 -4.08
N THR A 61 -28.92 22.08 -3.64
CA THR A 61 -28.38 23.22 -2.89
C THR A 61 -28.77 23.09 -1.43
N LEU A 62 -27.78 22.94 -0.55
CA LEU A 62 -27.97 22.97 0.90
C LEU A 62 -27.74 24.39 1.42
N SER A 63 -28.72 24.96 2.12
CA SER A 63 -28.57 26.27 2.77
C SER A 63 -28.90 26.20 4.26
N ARG A 64 -28.07 26.84 5.09
CA ARG A 64 -28.39 27.10 6.51
C ARG A 64 -29.43 28.22 6.58
N ARG A 65 -30.52 28.03 7.34
CA ARG A 65 -31.42 29.14 7.68
C ARG A 65 -30.68 30.11 8.60
N GLY A 66 -30.49 31.36 8.16
CA GLY A 66 -30.02 32.47 9.00
C GLY A 66 -28.54 32.85 8.90
N GLY A 67 -27.81 32.48 7.84
CA GLY A 67 -26.41 32.91 7.64
C GLY A 67 -26.11 33.28 6.18
N THR A 68 -25.22 34.25 5.98
CA THR A 68 -24.77 34.79 4.69
C THR A 68 -24.34 33.68 3.70
N LYS A 69 -24.73 33.84 2.44
CA LYS A 69 -24.66 32.84 1.36
C LYS A 69 -23.23 32.35 1.08
N ALA A 70 -22.86 31.18 1.57
CA ALA A 70 -21.83 30.35 0.94
C ALA A 70 -22.52 29.33 0.01
N ARG A 71 -22.58 29.62 -1.30
CA ARG A 71 -23.09 28.69 -2.31
C ARG A 71 -22.02 27.63 -2.60
N ARG A 72 -22.06 26.47 -1.93
CA ARG A 72 -21.35 25.27 -2.41
C ARG A 72 -22.23 24.56 -3.45
N ARG A 73 -21.73 24.43 -4.68
CA ARG A 73 -22.34 23.58 -5.73
C ARG A 73 -21.69 22.20 -5.62
N HIS A 74 -22.48 21.16 -5.36
CA HIS A 74 -22.02 19.78 -5.44
C HIS A 74 -22.53 19.14 -6.73
N ILE A 75 -21.63 18.49 -7.47
CA ILE A 75 -21.95 17.75 -8.70
C ILE A 75 -22.03 16.27 -8.33
N LEU A 76 -23.24 15.73 -8.23
CA LEU A 76 -23.45 14.29 -8.08
C LEU A 76 -23.32 13.62 -9.46
N ARG A 77 -22.26 12.80 -9.65
CA ARG A 77 -22.09 11.97 -10.85
C ARG A 77 -22.64 10.56 -10.58
N LEU A 78 -23.84 10.28 -11.10
CA LEU A 78 -24.37 8.92 -11.15
C LEU A 78 -23.54 8.08 -12.15
N ARG A 79 -22.88 7.01 -11.67
CA ARG A 79 -22.32 5.92 -12.50
C ARG A 79 -23.36 4.78 -12.62
N ARG A 80 -23.35 4.07 -13.74
CA ARG A 80 -24.36 3.05 -14.09
C ARG A 80 -23.78 1.63 -13.94
N ARG A 81 -24.39 0.80 -13.08
CA ARG A 81 -24.52 -0.70 -13.05
C ARG A 81 -24.93 -1.10 -11.60
N GLU A 82 -25.76 -2.10 -11.29
CA GLU A 82 -26.23 -3.34 -11.93
C GLU A 82 -27.75 -3.36 -12.20
N ARG A 83 -28.26 -4.33 -12.98
CA ARG A 83 -29.70 -4.60 -13.14
C ARG A 83 -30.11 -5.70 -12.17
N ASN A 84 -31.11 -5.42 -11.33
CA ASN A 84 -31.81 -6.47 -10.57
C ASN A 84 -32.70 -7.31 -11.53
N PRO A 85 -33.15 -8.53 -11.15
CA PRO A 85 -33.93 -9.41 -12.04
C PRO A 85 -35.28 -8.83 -12.50
N ALA A 86 -35.72 -7.72 -11.91
CA ALA A 86 -36.92 -6.96 -12.31
C ALA A 86 -36.65 -5.75 -13.22
N GLY A 87 -35.43 -5.55 -13.72
CA GLY A 87 -35.12 -4.51 -14.73
C GLY A 87 -35.02 -3.06 -14.21
N ASN A 88 -35.16 -2.81 -12.91
CA ASN A 88 -35.01 -1.49 -12.30
C ASN A 88 -33.56 -1.19 -11.88
N THR A 89 -33.02 -0.05 -12.32
CA THR A 89 -31.79 0.55 -11.78
C THR A 89 -32.10 1.22 -10.44
N VAL A 90 -31.62 0.64 -9.34
CA VAL A 90 -31.66 1.30 -8.03
C VAL A 90 -30.39 2.14 -7.89
N PRO A 91 -30.47 3.47 -7.77
CA PRO A 91 -29.31 4.28 -7.45
C PRO A 91 -28.89 4.00 -6.00
N GLN A 92 -27.76 3.31 -5.83
CA GLN A 92 -27.16 3.12 -4.51
C GLN A 92 -26.32 4.36 -4.19
N LEU A 93 -26.66 5.05 -3.09
CA LEU A 93 -25.85 6.14 -2.55
C LEU A 93 -24.66 5.48 -1.84
N ILE A 94 -23.46 5.58 -2.41
CA ILE A 94 -22.24 5.13 -1.73
C ILE A 94 -21.74 6.31 -0.91
N ILE A 95 -22.00 6.28 0.41
CA ILE A 95 -21.30 7.17 1.34
C ILE A 95 -19.88 6.63 1.45
N THR A 96 -18.92 7.34 0.87
CA THR A 96 -17.50 7.04 1.07
C THR A 96 -17.03 7.81 2.28
N HIS A 97 -16.81 7.10 3.38
CA HIS A 97 -15.98 7.61 4.47
C HIS A 97 -14.54 7.70 3.95
N MET A 98 -13.99 8.90 3.90
CA MET A 98 -12.58 9.11 3.59
C MET A 98 -11.89 9.64 4.84
N ALA A 99 -11.05 8.81 5.45
CA ALA A 99 -10.25 9.24 6.56
C ALA A 99 -9.18 10.24 6.08
N ILE A 100 -8.94 11.28 6.89
CA ILE A 100 -7.96 12.34 6.63
C ILE A 100 -7.05 12.54 7.84
N PHE A 101 -5.82 12.97 7.60
CA PHE A 101 -4.93 13.51 8.63
C PHE A 101 -4.91 15.03 8.56
N LYS A 102 -5.11 15.67 9.72
CA LYS A 102 -4.69 17.06 9.95
C LYS A 102 -3.36 17.03 10.71
N VAL A 103 -2.34 17.62 10.11
CA VAL A 103 -0.97 17.58 10.63
C VAL A 103 -0.55 19.00 10.96
N GLU A 104 -0.41 19.32 12.24
CA GLU A 104 0.23 20.57 12.67
C GLU A 104 1.74 20.35 12.62
N GLY A 105 2.43 21.08 11.74
CA GLY A 105 3.87 20.92 11.53
C GLY A 105 4.73 21.78 12.46
N GLY A 106 6.04 21.54 12.44
CA GLY A 106 7.03 22.28 13.22
C GLY A 106 7.29 21.73 14.63
N HIS A 107 6.67 20.61 15.00
CA HIS A 107 6.89 19.93 16.27
C HIS A 107 8.11 19.01 16.20
N ARG A 108 8.96 19.09 17.23
CA ARG A 108 10.10 18.18 17.40
C ARG A 108 9.62 16.91 18.09
N LEU A 109 10.24 15.81 17.72
CA LEU A 109 10.00 14.50 18.30
C LEU A 109 11.10 14.17 19.32
N HIS A 110 10.76 13.37 20.32
CA HIS A 110 11.72 12.86 21.29
C HIS A 110 11.33 11.45 21.76
N GLY A 111 12.35 10.65 22.10
CA GLY A 111 12.18 9.34 22.70
C GLY A 111 12.61 8.20 21.77
N SER A 112 11.88 7.09 21.83
CA SER A 112 12.22 5.88 21.05
C SER A 112 11.00 5.27 20.37
N ILE A 113 11.23 4.72 19.18
CA ILE A 113 10.20 4.02 18.40
C ILE A 113 10.72 2.68 17.89
N THR A 114 9.93 1.64 18.02
CA THR A 114 10.25 0.31 17.48
C THR A 114 9.52 0.14 16.15
N PRO A 115 10.21 -0.22 15.05
CA PRO A 115 9.56 -0.57 13.79
C PRO A 115 8.61 -1.75 13.95
N GLN A 116 7.53 -1.77 13.18
CA GLN A 116 6.66 -2.93 13.02
C GLN A 116 7.37 -4.03 12.22
N GLY A 117 6.83 -5.25 12.21
CA GLY A 117 7.30 -6.29 11.30
C GLY A 117 7.13 -5.94 9.82
N ALA A 118 8.03 -6.44 8.99
CA ALA A 118 8.12 -6.13 7.58
C ALA A 118 6.87 -6.60 6.82
N LYS A 119 6.13 -5.65 6.23
CA LYS A 119 4.95 -5.96 5.41
C LYS A 119 5.27 -6.95 4.28
N ASN A 120 6.34 -6.67 3.55
CA ASN A 120 6.68 -7.43 2.34
C ASN A 120 7.17 -8.85 2.67
N GLU A 121 7.70 -9.07 3.87
CA GLU A 121 8.00 -10.39 4.42
C GLU A 121 6.72 -11.09 4.85
N ALA A 122 5.88 -10.42 5.64
CA ALA A 122 4.60 -10.96 6.10
C ALA A 122 3.77 -11.53 4.94
N LEU A 123 3.63 -10.79 3.84
CA LEU A 123 2.85 -11.26 2.69
C LEU A 123 3.40 -12.57 2.08
N GLN A 124 4.73 -12.75 2.03
CA GLN A 124 5.36 -13.95 1.48
C GLN A 124 5.26 -15.13 2.46
N ILE A 125 5.62 -14.89 3.72
CA ILE A 125 5.62 -15.87 4.80
C ILE A 125 4.21 -16.43 5.04
N LEU A 126 3.20 -15.55 5.08
CA LEU A 126 1.81 -15.98 5.28
C LEU A 126 1.31 -16.85 4.12
N CYS A 127 1.70 -16.56 2.87
CA CYS A 127 1.39 -17.43 1.74
C CYS A 127 2.11 -18.79 1.86
N ALA A 128 3.36 -18.81 2.34
CA ALA A 128 4.13 -20.04 2.52
C ALA A 128 3.50 -21.02 3.51
N THR A 129 2.65 -20.55 4.44
CA THR A 129 1.91 -21.43 5.37
C THR A 129 1.01 -22.46 4.65
N LEU A 130 0.61 -22.19 3.40
CA LEU A 130 -0.16 -23.13 2.58
C LEU A 130 0.64 -24.36 2.14
N LEU A 131 1.98 -24.34 2.24
CA LEU A 131 2.85 -25.43 1.79
C LEU A 131 2.86 -26.65 2.72
N THR A 132 2.31 -26.53 3.93
CA THR A 132 2.29 -27.62 4.90
C THR A 132 0.91 -27.78 5.55
N PRO A 133 0.46 -29.01 5.85
CA PRO A 133 -0.68 -29.24 6.73
C PRO A 133 -0.35 -29.00 8.21
N GLU A 134 0.93 -28.90 8.58
CA GLU A 134 1.35 -28.72 9.96
C GLU A 134 1.21 -27.26 10.41
N ARG A 135 1.28 -27.04 11.73
CA ARG A 135 1.16 -25.69 12.32
C ARG A 135 2.41 -24.86 12.03
N VAL A 136 2.20 -23.63 11.58
CA VAL A 136 3.24 -22.59 11.46
C VAL A 136 2.87 -21.42 12.36
N THR A 137 3.77 -21.05 13.28
CA THR A 137 3.60 -19.87 14.15
C THR A 137 4.44 -18.71 13.61
N VAL A 138 3.82 -17.53 13.47
CA VAL A 138 4.48 -16.33 12.96
C VAL A 138 4.35 -15.21 13.98
N HIS A 139 5.50 -14.65 14.40
CA HIS A 139 5.62 -13.55 15.34
C HIS A 139 5.89 -12.22 14.64
N ASN A 140 5.65 -11.11 15.35
CA ASN A 140 5.87 -9.75 14.88
C ASN A 140 5.05 -9.40 13.62
N ILE A 141 3.82 -9.90 13.51
CA ILE A 141 2.91 -9.59 12.40
C ILE A 141 2.41 -8.15 12.52
N PRO A 142 2.65 -7.27 11.51
CA PRO A 142 2.15 -5.90 11.54
C PRO A 142 0.63 -5.89 11.34
N ARG A 143 -0.08 -5.19 12.23
CA ARG A 143 -1.54 -4.97 12.14
C ARG A 143 -1.87 -3.86 11.14
N ILE A 144 -1.59 -4.12 9.86
CA ILE A 144 -1.84 -3.21 8.73
C ILE A 144 -2.87 -3.80 7.76
N LEU A 145 -3.56 -2.95 7.01
CA LEU A 145 -4.73 -3.35 6.23
C LEU A 145 -4.46 -4.52 5.27
N ASP A 146 -3.35 -4.48 4.52
CA ASP A 146 -3.02 -5.52 3.53
C ASP A 146 -2.73 -6.88 4.19
N VAL A 147 -2.07 -6.91 5.35
CA VAL A 147 -1.74 -8.14 6.08
C VAL A 147 -2.97 -8.74 6.74
N MET A 148 -3.82 -7.90 7.36
CA MET A 148 -5.08 -8.38 7.94
C MET A 148 -6.04 -8.91 6.87
N GLN A 149 -6.05 -8.29 5.68
CA GLN A 149 -6.82 -8.80 4.53
C GLN A 149 -6.31 -10.16 4.05
N LEU A 150 -4.99 -10.38 4.04
CA LEU A 150 -4.42 -11.68 3.68
C LEU A 150 -4.77 -12.75 4.71
N ILE A 151 -4.66 -12.44 6.00
CA ILE A 151 -5.03 -13.36 7.09
C ILE A 151 -6.50 -13.76 6.97
N GLU A 152 -7.40 -12.81 6.74
CA GLU A 152 -8.82 -13.11 6.54
C GLU A 152 -9.06 -13.92 5.26
N LEU A 153 -8.34 -13.64 4.18
CA LEU A 153 -8.42 -14.42 2.95
C LEU A 153 -8.01 -15.88 3.18
N LEU A 154 -6.90 -16.12 3.90
CA LEU A 154 -6.45 -17.46 4.27
C LEU A 154 -7.50 -18.19 5.13
N ARG A 155 -8.09 -17.53 6.13
CA ARG A 155 -9.20 -18.10 6.92
C ARG A 155 -10.36 -18.56 6.05
N ARG A 156 -10.77 -17.72 5.10
CA ARG A 156 -11.88 -18.04 4.19
C ARG A 156 -11.56 -19.15 3.21
N MET A 157 -10.29 -19.32 2.85
CA MET A 157 -9.80 -20.46 2.08
C MET A 157 -9.78 -21.77 2.89
N GLY A 158 -10.13 -21.77 4.17
CA GLY A 158 -10.15 -22.97 5.02
C GLY A 158 -8.93 -23.13 5.91
N VAL A 159 -7.95 -22.21 5.88
CA VAL A 159 -6.81 -22.26 6.79
C VAL A 159 -7.28 -21.97 8.22
N GLU A 160 -6.95 -22.86 9.15
CA GLU A 160 -7.17 -22.62 10.58
C GLU A 160 -6.19 -21.53 11.04
N VAL A 161 -6.72 -20.37 11.48
CA VAL A 161 -5.90 -19.26 11.96
C VAL A 161 -6.29 -18.83 13.35
N GLU A 162 -5.37 -19.02 14.29
CA GLU A 162 -5.50 -18.65 15.70
C GLU A 162 -4.60 -17.44 16.01
N GLN A 163 -5.15 -16.45 16.73
CA GLN A 163 -4.34 -15.35 17.25
C GLN A 163 -3.84 -15.71 18.65
N LEU A 164 -2.53 -15.92 18.79
CA LEU A 164 -1.91 -16.34 20.04
C LEU A 164 -1.49 -15.16 20.93
N ALA A 165 -1.14 -14.03 20.32
CA ALA A 165 -0.85 -12.77 20.99
C ALA A 165 -1.23 -11.58 20.09
N GLU A 166 -0.96 -10.35 20.52
CA GLU A 166 -1.32 -9.16 19.73
C GLU A 166 -0.73 -9.17 18.31
N ASP A 167 0.51 -9.63 18.16
CA ASP A 167 1.29 -9.67 16.92
C ASP A 167 1.73 -11.09 16.53
N THR A 168 1.15 -12.12 17.16
CA THR A 168 1.52 -13.52 16.93
C THR A 168 0.29 -14.33 16.51
N TYR A 169 0.42 -15.05 15.40
CA TYR A 169 -0.63 -15.89 14.84
C TYR A 169 -0.09 -17.28 14.52
N SER A 170 -0.93 -18.30 14.66
CA SER A 170 -0.66 -19.63 14.13
C SER A 170 -1.56 -19.94 12.94
N PHE A 171 -1.02 -20.67 11.97
CA PHE A 171 -1.67 -21.04 10.72
C PHE A 171 -1.55 -22.55 10.52
N CYS A 172 -2.64 -23.22 10.17
CA CYS A 172 -2.64 -24.64 9.88
C CYS A 172 -3.52 -24.91 8.64
N ALA A 173 -2.89 -25.22 7.51
CA ALA A 173 -3.56 -25.39 6.23
C ALA A 173 -3.83 -26.87 5.94
N LYS A 174 -4.50 -27.61 6.84
CA LYS A 174 -4.77 -29.05 6.63
C LYS A 174 -5.67 -29.29 5.42
N GLU A 175 -6.78 -28.58 5.38
CA GLU A 175 -7.78 -28.63 4.32
C GLU A 175 -7.98 -27.24 3.72
N ILE A 176 -8.27 -27.19 2.41
CA ILE A 176 -8.54 -25.95 1.69
C ILE A 176 -9.91 -26.07 1.03
N ASP A 177 -10.72 -25.04 1.18
CA ASP A 177 -12.01 -24.90 0.51
C ASP A 177 -11.79 -24.45 -0.95
N PHE A 178 -11.72 -25.41 -1.87
CA PHE A 178 -11.60 -25.14 -3.30
C PHE A 178 -12.85 -24.50 -3.91
N GLU A 179 -14.02 -24.69 -3.33
CA GLU A 179 -15.26 -24.07 -3.83
C GLU A 179 -15.25 -22.57 -3.54
N TYR A 180 -14.72 -22.17 -2.38
CA TYR A 180 -14.51 -20.76 -2.05
C TYR A 180 -13.67 -20.02 -3.11
N LEU A 181 -12.63 -20.66 -3.66
CA LEU A 181 -11.73 -20.07 -4.67
C LEU A 181 -12.44 -19.67 -5.97
N ARG A 182 -13.65 -20.20 -6.22
CA ARG A 182 -14.47 -19.88 -7.40
C ARG A 182 -15.54 -18.81 -7.13
N THR A 183 -15.66 -18.35 -5.88
CA THR A 183 -16.68 -17.38 -5.47
C THR A 183 -16.33 -15.95 -5.86
N GLU A 184 -17.36 -15.10 -5.95
CA GLU A 184 -17.17 -13.67 -6.17
C GLU A 184 -16.51 -12.96 -4.97
N ASP A 185 -16.70 -13.47 -3.74
CA ASP A 185 -16.02 -12.93 -2.57
C ASP A 185 -14.50 -13.12 -2.65
N TYR A 186 -14.05 -14.32 -3.07
CA TYR A 186 -12.63 -14.59 -3.31
C TYR A 186 -12.05 -13.64 -4.37
N ARG A 187 -12.76 -13.48 -5.50
CA ARG A 187 -12.36 -12.53 -6.57
C ARG A 187 -12.19 -11.13 -6.03
N ARG A 188 -13.23 -10.60 -5.36
CA ARG A 188 -13.24 -9.25 -4.80
C ARG A 188 -12.10 -9.02 -3.81
N ARG A 189 -11.80 -9.98 -2.94
CA ARG A 189 -10.72 -9.86 -1.94
C ARG A 189 -9.34 -9.88 -2.60
N CYS A 190 -9.10 -10.79 -3.54
CA CYS A 190 -7.84 -10.86 -4.26
C CYS A 190 -7.58 -9.59 -5.09
N THR A 191 -8.61 -9.03 -5.75
CA THR A 191 -8.47 -7.78 -6.51
C THR A 191 -8.08 -6.58 -5.63
N ARG A 192 -8.52 -6.56 -4.36
CA ARG A 192 -8.15 -5.50 -3.41
C ARG A 192 -6.71 -5.61 -2.91
N LEU A 193 -6.14 -6.81 -2.88
CA LEU A 193 -4.82 -7.09 -2.35
C LEU A 193 -3.91 -7.62 -3.46
N ARG A 194 -3.03 -6.78 -4.01
CA ARG A 194 -2.06 -7.22 -5.04
C ARG A 194 -1.19 -8.40 -4.59
N GLY A 195 -0.84 -8.45 -3.30
CA GLY A 195 -0.05 -9.53 -2.71
C GLY A 195 -0.71 -10.92 -2.81
N SER A 196 -2.01 -11.00 -3.08
CA SER A 196 -2.74 -12.28 -3.26
C SER A 196 -2.21 -13.13 -4.41
N VAL A 197 -1.51 -12.53 -5.39
CA VAL A 197 -0.80 -13.28 -6.45
C VAL A 197 0.18 -14.31 -5.87
N MET A 198 0.64 -14.10 -4.63
CA MET A 198 1.59 -15.01 -4.00
C MET A 198 0.98 -16.30 -3.48
N LEU A 199 -0.34 -16.42 -3.47
CA LEU A 199 -1.04 -17.66 -3.14
C LEU A 199 -0.85 -18.73 -4.23
N ILE A 200 -0.58 -18.33 -5.48
CA ILE A 200 -0.50 -19.26 -6.61
C ILE A 200 0.64 -20.27 -6.45
N GLY A 201 1.83 -19.80 -6.05
CA GLY A 201 3.01 -20.65 -5.89
C GLY A 201 2.76 -21.84 -4.97
N PRO A 202 2.40 -21.63 -3.70
CA PRO A 202 2.16 -22.72 -2.76
C PRO A 202 0.90 -23.54 -3.07
N MET A 203 -0.15 -22.92 -3.63
CA MET A 203 -1.34 -23.65 -4.08
C MET A 203 -1.01 -24.62 -5.22
N LEU A 204 -0.24 -24.16 -6.20
CA LEU A 204 0.23 -24.99 -7.30
C LEU A 204 1.17 -26.11 -6.81
N ALA A 205 2.10 -25.80 -5.89
CA ALA A 205 3.06 -26.76 -5.37
C ALA A 205 2.39 -27.95 -4.68
N ARG A 206 1.40 -27.67 -3.82
CA ARG A 206 0.80 -28.69 -2.94
C ARG A 206 -0.47 -29.30 -3.50
N PHE A 207 -1.27 -28.52 -4.23
CA PHE A 207 -2.59 -28.95 -4.72
C PHE A 207 -2.65 -29.07 -6.24
N GLY A 208 -1.59 -28.70 -6.96
CA GLY A 208 -1.51 -28.79 -8.42
C GLY A 208 -2.38 -27.77 -9.16
N VAL A 209 -2.97 -26.81 -8.45
CA VAL A 209 -3.83 -25.77 -9.04
C VAL A 209 -3.71 -24.46 -8.28
N GLY A 210 -3.72 -23.34 -9.01
CA GLY A 210 -3.78 -21.99 -8.47
C GLY A 210 -4.79 -21.15 -9.25
N TYR A 211 -5.57 -20.36 -8.52
CA TYR A 211 -6.61 -19.50 -9.05
C TYR A 211 -6.34 -18.06 -8.61
N ILE A 212 -6.37 -17.09 -9.52
CA ILE A 212 -6.29 -15.68 -9.12
C ILE A 212 -7.03 -14.79 -10.13
N PRO A 213 -7.85 -13.81 -9.70
CA PRO A 213 -8.29 -12.77 -10.61
C PRO A 213 -7.11 -11.87 -10.97
N LYS A 214 -7.30 -10.98 -11.94
CA LYS A 214 -6.34 -9.90 -12.19
C LYS A 214 -6.08 -9.07 -10.92
N PRO A 215 -4.85 -9.09 -10.37
CA PRO A 215 -4.57 -8.44 -9.10
C PRO A 215 -4.59 -6.91 -9.26
N GLY A 216 -5.15 -6.21 -8.27
CA GLY A 216 -5.17 -4.76 -8.21
C GLY A 216 -3.87 -4.15 -7.64
N GLY A 217 -4.04 -3.16 -6.76
CA GLY A 217 -2.95 -2.44 -6.07
C GLY A 217 -2.62 -1.07 -6.66
N ASP A 218 -1.51 -0.50 -6.21
CA ASP A 218 -1.11 0.88 -6.53
C ASP A 218 -0.71 1.05 -7.99
N LYS A 219 -1.10 2.18 -8.58
CA LYS A 219 -0.78 2.55 -9.96
C LYS A 219 0.57 3.25 -10.05
N ILE A 220 1.63 2.57 -9.61
CA ILE A 220 3.01 3.10 -9.57
C ILE A 220 3.82 2.84 -10.86
N GLY A 221 3.21 2.25 -11.89
CA GLY A 221 3.84 1.92 -13.17
C GLY A 221 3.33 0.58 -13.72
N ARG A 222 3.90 0.12 -14.84
CA ARG A 222 3.62 -1.22 -15.38
C ARG A 222 4.23 -2.31 -14.49
N ARG A 223 3.39 -3.03 -13.74
CA ARG A 223 3.79 -4.18 -12.93
C ARG A 223 3.26 -5.47 -13.54
N ARG A 224 4.09 -6.05 -14.40
CA ARG A 224 3.84 -7.30 -15.13
C ARG A 224 3.74 -8.50 -14.19
N LEU A 225 3.07 -9.56 -14.64
CA LEU A 225 2.96 -10.84 -13.93
C LEU A 225 3.70 -11.96 -14.67
N ASP A 226 4.28 -11.64 -15.81
CA ASP A 226 4.94 -12.53 -16.75
C ASP A 226 5.98 -13.41 -16.05
N THR A 227 6.83 -12.83 -15.19
CA THR A 227 7.83 -13.56 -14.40
C THR A 227 7.24 -14.72 -13.62
N HIS A 228 6.06 -14.53 -12.99
CA HIS A 228 5.40 -15.58 -12.22
C HIS A 228 4.95 -16.72 -13.13
N PHE A 229 4.18 -16.39 -14.17
CA PHE A 229 3.56 -17.39 -15.03
C PHE A 229 4.57 -18.13 -15.91
N ILE A 230 5.54 -17.41 -16.47
CA ILE A 230 6.65 -18.01 -17.23
C ILE A 230 7.46 -18.94 -16.32
N GLY A 231 7.72 -18.54 -15.07
CA GLY A 231 8.39 -19.39 -14.09
C GLY A 231 7.64 -20.68 -13.83
N PHE A 232 6.32 -20.62 -13.59
CA PHE A 232 5.49 -21.80 -13.42
C PHE A 232 5.43 -22.68 -14.68
N GLN A 233 5.36 -22.08 -15.87
CA GLN A 233 5.39 -22.81 -17.14
C GLN A 233 6.72 -23.56 -17.33
N LYS A 234 7.85 -22.95 -16.96
CA LYS A 234 9.16 -23.61 -16.97
C LYS A 234 9.21 -24.81 -16.01
N LEU A 235 8.52 -24.73 -14.88
CA LEU A 235 8.34 -25.87 -13.96
C LEU A 235 7.34 -26.92 -14.47
N GLY A 236 6.72 -26.73 -15.64
CA GLY A 236 5.79 -27.67 -16.26
C GLY A 236 4.31 -27.38 -16.03
N ALA A 237 3.95 -26.24 -15.43
CA ALA A 237 2.55 -25.84 -15.28
C ALA A 237 1.94 -25.34 -16.59
N LYS A 238 0.62 -25.50 -16.73
CA LYS A 238 -0.19 -24.97 -17.81
C LYS A 238 -0.89 -23.71 -17.33
N PHE A 239 -0.91 -22.70 -18.19
CA PHE A 239 -1.52 -21.42 -17.92
C PHE A 239 -2.72 -21.22 -18.83
N ASN A 240 -3.88 -21.01 -18.23
CA ASN A 240 -5.12 -20.69 -18.92
C ASN A 240 -5.58 -19.31 -18.45
N PHE A 241 -5.73 -18.39 -19.39
CA PHE A 241 -6.31 -17.07 -19.13
C PHE A 241 -7.70 -17.00 -19.74
N ASP A 242 -8.71 -16.81 -18.89
CA ASP A 242 -10.05 -16.51 -19.34
C ASP A 242 -10.19 -15.00 -19.56
N ILE A 243 -10.33 -14.60 -20.84
CA ILE A 243 -10.49 -13.20 -21.23
C ILE A 243 -11.85 -12.65 -20.79
N ALA A 244 -12.91 -13.48 -20.74
CA ALA A 244 -14.25 -13.06 -20.38
C ALA A 244 -14.36 -12.79 -18.88
N ASP A 245 -13.69 -13.60 -18.05
CA ASP A 245 -13.76 -13.53 -16.59
C ASP A 245 -12.56 -12.82 -15.92
N GLU A 246 -11.61 -12.31 -16.72
CA GLU A 246 -10.34 -11.70 -16.24
C GLU A 246 -9.65 -12.55 -15.15
N PHE A 247 -9.69 -13.87 -15.32
CA PHE A 247 -9.27 -14.83 -14.31
C PHE A 247 -8.12 -15.70 -14.82
N PHE A 248 -7.08 -15.83 -13.98
CA PHE A 248 -5.91 -16.65 -14.26
C PHE A 248 -6.03 -17.98 -13.54
N MET A 249 -5.90 -19.06 -14.29
CA MET A 249 -5.82 -20.42 -13.77
C MET A 249 -4.49 -21.04 -14.15
N VAL A 250 -3.79 -21.58 -13.15
CA VAL A 250 -2.52 -22.29 -13.32
C VAL A 250 -2.68 -23.70 -12.82
N GLU A 251 -2.36 -24.70 -13.64
CA GLU A 251 -2.54 -26.12 -13.30
C GLU A 251 -1.27 -26.91 -13.60
N GLY A 252 -0.85 -27.78 -12.68
CA GLY A 252 0.32 -28.63 -12.83
C GLY A 252 0.44 -29.63 -11.70
N LYS A 253 0.04 -30.89 -11.94
CA LYS A 253 0.05 -31.95 -10.92
C LYS A 253 1.45 -32.42 -10.52
N GLU A 254 2.42 -32.33 -11.43
CA GLU A 254 3.80 -32.73 -11.17
C GLU A 254 4.74 -31.68 -11.75
N LEU A 255 5.09 -30.69 -10.93
CA LEU A 255 6.12 -29.73 -11.29
C LEU A 255 7.48 -30.44 -11.37
N LYS A 256 8.31 -30.02 -12.32
CA LYS A 256 9.67 -30.55 -12.51
C LYS A 256 10.68 -29.42 -12.39
N GLY A 257 11.71 -29.66 -11.59
CA GLY A 257 12.82 -28.73 -11.44
C GLY A 257 13.54 -28.51 -12.76
N THR A 258 13.95 -27.27 -13.00
CA THR A 258 14.67 -26.88 -14.21
C THR A 258 15.55 -25.66 -13.96
N TYR A 259 16.43 -25.37 -14.90
CA TYR A 259 17.13 -24.08 -14.95
C TYR A 259 16.21 -22.99 -15.50
N MET A 260 16.18 -21.83 -14.86
CA MET A 260 15.53 -20.65 -15.39
C MET A 260 16.31 -19.36 -15.08
N LEU A 261 16.55 -18.58 -16.13
CA LEU A 261 16.84 -17.16 -16.03
C LEU A 261 15.51 -16.40 -15.94
N LEU A 262 15.38 -15.54 -14.92
CA LEU A 262 14.25 -14.60 -14.80
C LEU A 262 14.51 -13.33 -15.61
N ASP A 263 13.50 -12.85 -16.30
CA ASP A 263 13.59 -11.63 -17.13
C ASP A 263 13.82 -10.37 -16.28
N GLU A 264 13.30 -10.38 -15.05
CA GLU A 264 13.50 -9.32 -14.05
C GLU A 264 13.73 -9.96 -12.67
N ALA A 265 14.51 -9.28 -11.82
CA ALA A 265 14.69 -9.62 -10.42
C ALA A 265 13.42 -9.26 -9.60
N SER A 266 12.30 -9.89 -9.94
CA SER A 266 10.99 -9.64 -9.35
C SER A 266 10.91 -10.27 -7.96
N VAL A 267 10.70 -9.47 -6.92
CA VAL A 267 10.59 -9.95 -5.53
C VAL A 267 9.46 -10.98 -5.40
N THR A 268 8.25 -10.61 -5.82
CA THR A 268 7.08 -11.49 -5.71
C THR A 268 7.14 -12.65 -6.72
N GLY A 269 7.73 -12.42 -7.91
CA GLY A 269 7.94 -13.46 -8.91
C GLY A 269 8.86 -14.55 -8.39
N THR A 270 10.03 -14.15 -7.87
CA THR A 270 11.01 -15.05 -7.28
C THR A 270 10.41 -15.81 -6.10
N ALA A 271 9.74 -15.13 -5.17
CA ALA A 271 9.08 -15.76 -4.02
C ALA A 271 8.10 -16.86 -4.44
N ASN A 272 7.27 -16.59 -5.45
CA ASN A 272 6.31 -17.56 -5.98
C ASN A 272 6.97 -18.79 -6.58
N ILE A 273 8.00 -18.56 -7.39
CA ILE A 273 8.72 -19.65 -8.04
C ILE A 273 9.45 -20.48 -6.98
N VAL A 274 10.07 -19.85 -5.97
CA VAL A 274 10.70 -20.54 -4.85
C VAL A 274 9.68 -21.41 -4.11
N MET A 275 8.51 -20.86 -3.74
CA MET A 275 7.45 -21.63 -3.07
C MET A 275 6.92 -22.79 -3.93
N ALA A 276 6.89 -22.66 -5.26
CA ALA A 276 6.51 -23.76 -6.15
C ALA A 276 7.62 -24.81 -6.31
N ALA A 277 8.87 -24.36 -6.42
CA ALA A 277 10.03 -25.20 -6.70
C ALA A 277 10.42 -26.11 -5.53
N VAL A 278 10.14 -25.71 -4.28
CA VAL A 278 10.47 -26.53 -3.09
C VAL A 278 9.76 -27.88 -3.04
N LEU A 279 8.65 -28.05 -3.76
CA LEU A 279 7.95 -29.35 -3.90
C LEU A 279 8.02 -29.91 -5.33
N ALA A 280 8.81 -29.30 -6.23
CA ALA A 280 8.95 -29.77 -7.61
C ALA A 280 9.93 -30.96 -7.70
N LYS A 281 9.67 -31.93 -8.58
CA LYS A 281 10.54 -33.09 -8.74
C LYS A 281 11.89 -32.69 -9.36
N GLY A 282 12.99 -32.93 -8.64
CA GLY A 282 14.36 -32.67 -9.10
C GLY A 282 14.92 -31.33 -8.63
N SER A 283 15.98 -30.85 -9.30
CA SER A 283 16.66 -29.60 -8.95
C SER A 283 16.17 -28.44 -9.81
N THR A 284 15.84 -27.32 -9.16
CA THR A 284 15.53 -26.04 -9.80
C THR A 284 16.67 -25.06 -9.57
N THR A 285 17.14 -24.41 -10.63
CA THR A 285 18.12 -23.32 -10.52
C THR A 285 17.50 -22.04 -11.05
N ILE A 286 17.43 -21.01 -10.22
CA ILE A 286 16.85 -19.71 -10.57
C ILE A 286 17.98 -18.69 -10.61
N TYR A 287 18.27 -18.16 -11.80
CA TYR A 287 19.23 -17.08 -12.00
C TYR A 287 18.52 -15.74 -12.23
N ASN A 288 19.17 -14.65 -11.86
CA ASN A 288 18.56 -13.33 -11.72
C ASN A 288 17.40 -13.32 -10.70
N ALA A 289 17.53 -14.14 -9.65
CA ALA A 289 16.63 -14.12 -8.51
C ALA A 289 16.71 -12.78 -7.77
N ALA A 290 15.58 -12.30 -7.27
CA ALA A 290 15.57 -11.18 -6.34
C ALA A 290 16.35 -11.57 -5.06
N CYS A 291 16.87 -10.60 -4.31
CA CYS A 291 17.82 -10.86 -3.21
C CYS A 291 17.41 -10.19 -1.89
N GLU A 292 16.25 -9.54 -1.85
CA GLU A 292 15.79 -8.73 -0.73
C GLU A 292 15.75 -9.53 0.58
N PRO A 293 15.99 -8.88 1.74
CA PRO A 293 15.99 -9.56 3.05
C PRO A 293 14.74 -10.41 3.28
N TYR A 294 13.58 -9.94 2.83
CA TYR A 294 12.30 -10.65 2.94
C TYR A 294 12.29 -12.00 2.20
N LEU A 295 12.95 -12.08 1.04
CA LEU A 295 13.05 -13.32 0.28
C LEU A 295 14.07 -14.27 0.91
N GLN A 296 15.15 -13.72 1.48
CA GLN A 296 16.08 -14.51 2.27
C GLN A 296 15.38 -15.13 3.49
N GLN A 297 14.51 -14.37 4.16
CA GLN A 297 13.70 -14.85 5.29
C GLN A 297 12.73 -15.96 4.87
N LEU A 298 12.06 -15.81 3.72
CA LEU A 298 11.25 -16.87 3.13
C LEU A 298 12.09 -18.14 2.92
N CYS A 299 13.24 -18.04 2.26
CA CYS A 299 14.11 -19.21 2.03
C CYS A 299 14.58 -19.86 3.33
N LYS A 300 14.98 -19.04 4.32
CA LYS A 300 15.38 -19.52 5.66
C LYS A 300 14.23 -20.24 6.36
N MET A 301 13.00 -19.71 6.28
CA MET A 301 11.82 -20.38 6.83
C MET A 301 11.53 -21.70 6.14
N LEU A 302 11.52 -21.72 4.81
CA LEU A 302 11.29 -22.94 4.04
C LEU A 302 12.34 -24.02 4.36
N ASN A 303 13.61 -23.65 4.52
CA ASN A 303 14.65 -24.58 4.97
C ASN A 303 14.40 -25.12 6.38
N ARG A 304 13.90 -24.31 7.32
CA ARG A 304 13.48 -24.80 8.65
C ARG A 304 12.30 -25.76 8.57
N MET A 305 11.41 -25.58 7.59
CA MET A 305 10.32 -26.52 7.28
C MET A 305 10.79 -27.79 6.57
N GLY A 306 12.07 -27.91 6.21
CA GLY A 306 12.63 -29.09 5.55
C GLY A 306 12.93 -28.94 4.06
N ALA A 307 12.76 -27.74 3.47
CA ALA A 307 13.20 -27.48 2.11
C ALA A 307 14.74 -27.52 2.00
N ARG A 308 15.24 -27.65 0.76
CA ARG A 308 16.68 -27.65 0.46
C ARG A 308 17.02 -26.52 -0.51
N ILE A 309 17.13 -25.31 0.03
CA ILE A 309 17.46 -24.10 -0.72
C ILE A 309 18.90 -23.68 -0.38
N SER A 310 19.71 -23.46 -1.41
CA SER A 310 21.07 -22.94 -1.34
C SER A 310 21.24 -21.69 -2.22
N GLY A 311 22.32 -20.93 -2.00
CA GLY A 311 22.56 -19.65 -2.69
C GLY A 311 21.76 -18.47 -2.12
N ILE A 312 21.18 -18.61 -0.92
CA ILE A 312 20.44 -17.54 -0.23
C ILE A 312 21.31 -16.28 -0.13
N ALA A 313 20.69 -15.12 -0.36
CA ALA A 313 21.34 -13.80 -0.47
C ALA A 313 22.13 -13.55 -1.76
N SER A 314 22.10 -14.48 -2.72
CA SER A 314 22.64 -14.28 -4.08
C SER A 314 21.53 -14.27 -5.13
N ASN A 315 21.86 -13.80 -6.34
CA ASN A 315 20.96 -13.83 -7.49
C ASN A 315 20.88 -15.20 -8.18
N LEU A 316 21.53 -16.22 -7.61
CA LEU A 316 21.52 -17.61 -8.07
C LEU A 316 21.04 -18.53 -6.94
N LEU A 317 19.78 -18.96 -7.01
CA LEU A 317 19.23 -19.92 -6.07
C LEU A 317 19.26 -21.33 -6.68
N THR A 318 19.63 -22.32 -5.87
CA THR A 318 19.50 -23.74 -6.21
C THR A 318 18.62 -24.42 -5.18
N ILE A 319 17.57 -25.09 -5.66
CA ILE A 319 16.50 -25.68 -4.86
C ILE A 319 16.37 -27.14 -5.26
N GLU A 320 16.67 -28.05 -4.34
CA GLU A 320 16.29 -29.46 -4.48
C GLU A 320 14.89 -29.62 -3.94
N GLY A 321 13.94 -30.01 -4.79
CA GLY A 321 12.58 -30.22 -4.32
C GLY A 321 12.46 -31.44 -3.42
N VAL A 322 11.57 -31.33 -2.43
CA VAL A 322 11.30 -32.34 -1.40
C VAL A 322 9.85 -32.81 -1.49
N ASP A 323 9.54 -33.98 -0.91
CA ASP A 323 8.20 -34.56 -0.99
C ASP A 323 7.17 -33.81 -0.12
N SER A 324 7.62 -33.24 1.01
CA SER A 324 6.76 -32.54 1.97
C SER A 324 7.54 -31.56 2.81
N LEU A 325 6.83 -30.58 3.37
CA LEU A 325 7.34 -29.61 4.35
C LEU A 325 6.62 -29.76 5.69
N GLY A 326 7.36 -29.61 6.79
CA GLY A 326 6.83 -29.62 8.15
C GLY A 326 6.43 -28.24 8.66
N GLY A 327 5.96 -28.19 9.92
CA GLY A 327 5.68 -26.96 10.64
C GLY A 327 6.94 -26.23 11.09
N THR A 328 6.80 -24.98 11.53
CA THR A 328 7.92 -24.18 12.07
C THR A 328 7.40 -22.97 12.84
N GLU A 329 8.31 -22.32 13.57
CA GLU A 329 8.13 -20.93 14.02
C GLU A 329 8.96 -19.96 13.16
N HIS A 330 8.49 -18.72 13.04
CA HIS A 330 9.20 -17.65 12.35
C HIS A 330 8.87 -16.28 12.94
N THR A 331 9.90 -15.46 13.12
CA THR A 331 9.74 -14.05 13.54
C THR A 331 10.08 -13.16 12.36
N LEU A 332 9.15 -12.30 11.98
CA LEU A 332 9.35 -11.34 10.90
C LEU A 332 10.41 -10.30 11.27
N LEU A 333 11.25 -9.92 10.32
CA LEU A 333 12.20 -8.81 10.51
C LEU A 333 11.45 -7.49 10.73
N PRO A 334 12.08 -6.50 11.41
CA PRO A 334 11.59 -5.12 11.41
C PRO A 334 11.49 -4.56 9.98
N ASP A 335 10.48 -3.71 9.72
CA ASP A 335 10.27 -3.12 8.40
C ASP A 335 11.35 -2.09 8.08
N MET A 336 12.31 -2.45 7.23
CA MET A 336 13.40 -1.57 6.82
C MET A 336 12.92 -0.26 6.15
N ILE A 337 11.71 -0.25 5.56
CA ILE A 337 11.15 0.97 4.97
C ILE A 337 10.64 1.91 6.06
N GLU A 338 10.10 1.36 7.15
CA GLU A 338 9.73 2.15 8.31
C GLU A 338 10.97 2.69 9.02
N VAL A 339 12.03 1.88 9.17
CA VAL A 339 13.34 2.34 9.71
C VAL A 339 13.86 3.54 8.93
N GLY A 340 13.91 3.45 7.59
CA GLY A 340 14.37 4.57 6.76
C GLY A 340 13.47 5.80 6.85
N SER A 341 12.16 5.59 7.00
CA SER A 341 11.20 6.68 7.18
C SER A 341 11.42 7.42 8.51
N PHE A 342 11.74 6.70 9.59
CA PHE A 342 12.04 7.30 10.89
C PHE A 342 13.39 8.04 10.91
N ILE A 343 14.41 7.52 10.23
CA ILE A 343 15.69 8.24 10.03
C ILE A 343 15.43 9.57 9.30
N GLY A 344 14.70 9.52 8.18
CA GLY A 344 14.38 10.72 7.41
C GLY A 344 13.51 11.71 8.18
N MET A 345 12.54 11.22 8.94
CA MET A 345 11.67 12.03 9.80
C MET A 345 12.46 12.73 10.91
N ALA A 346 13.37 12.03 11.59
CA ALA A 346 14.21 12.63 12.63
C ALA A 346 15.06 13.78 12.08
N ALA A 347 15.61 13.61 10.87
CA ALA A 347 16.36 14.67 10.19
C ALA A 347 15.46 15.86 9.81
N MET A 348 14.33 15.62 9.16
CA MET A 348 13.38 16.66 8.72
C MET A 348 12.84 17.51 9.88
N ASN A 349 12.56 16.86 11.02
CA ASN A 349 12.02 17.52 12.21
C ASN A 349 13.12 18.01 13.18
N GLN A 350 14.41 17.92 12.83
CA GLN A 350 15.54 18.31 13.70
C GLN A 350 15.42 17.69 15.12
N SER A 351 15.06 16.42 15.15
CA SER A 351 14.64 15.69 16.35
C SER A 351 15.69 14.68 16.80
N GLU A 352 15.70 14.39 18.10
CA GLU A 352 16.51 13.31 18.67
C GLU A 352 15.62 12.07 18.82
N LEU A 353 15.97 10.98 18.15
CA LEU A 353 15.12 9.78 18.10
C LEU A 353 15.98 8.52 18.13
N THR A 354 15.55 7.54 18.91
CA THR A 354 16.14 6.19 18.89
C THR A 354 15.18 5.22 18.20
N VAL A 355 15.61 4.63 17.09
CA VAL A 355 14.86 3.56 16.41
C VAL A 355 15.36 2.22 16.92
N LYS A 356 14.50 1.47 17.60
CA LYS A 356 14.89 0.26 18.33
C LYS A 356 14.77 -1.01 17.49
N ASN A 357 15.63 -2.00 17.76
CA ASN A 357 15.58 -3.35 17.17
C ASN A 357 15.44 -3.31 15.64
N VAL A 358 16.36 -2.62 14.96
CA VAL A 358 16.27 -2.36 13.51
C VAL A 358 16.80 -3.51 12.66
N SER A 359 17.39 -4.54 13.28
CA SER A 359 18.12 -5.60 12.58
C SER A 359 19.16 -5.00 11.63
N PHE A 360 20.13 -4.28 12.20
CA PHE A 360 21.03 -3.38 11.47
C PHE A 360 21.76 -4.09 10.31
N GLU A 361 22.18 -5.33 10.53
CA GLU A 361 22.83 -6.19 9.53
C GLU A 361 21.97 -6.45 8.27
N ASN A 362 20.64 -6.41 8.39
CA ASN A 362 19.70 -6.65 7.31
C ASN A 362 19.25 -5.36 6.59
N LEU A 363 19.75 -4.19 7.01
CA LEU A 363 19.44 -2.89 6.37
C LEU A 363 20.29 -2.61 5.12
N GLY A 364 21.36 -3.39 4.90
CA GLY A 364 22.23 -3.25 3.72
C GLY A 364 22.79 -1.83 3.62
N ILE A 365 22.65 -1.20 2.44
CA ILE A 365 23.21 0.15 2.21
C ILE A 365 22.32 1.29 2.72
N ILE A 366 21.12 1.01 3.26
CA ILE A 366 20.14 2.04 3.63
C ILE A 366 20.74 3.08 4.62
N PRO A 367 21.37 2.69 5.73
CA PRO A 367 21.95 3.66 6.67
C PRO A 367 23.06 4.47 6.01
N ALA A 368 23.94 3.82 5.23
CA ALA A 368 25.01 4.48 4.51
C ALA A 368 24.49 5.53 3.51
N GLN A 369 23.39 5.28 2.81
CA GLN A 369 22.81 6.28 1.90
C GLN A 369 22.24 7.49 2.65
N PHE A 370 21.65 7.30 3.84
CA PHE A 370 21.25 8.44 4.69
C PHE A 370 22.46 9.21 5.24
N ALA A 371 23.55 8.52 5.57
CA ALA A 371 24.81 9.17 5.96
C ALA A 371 25.36 10.05 4.83
N ARG A 372 25.26 9.60 3.57
CA ARG A 372 25.64 10.40 2.38
C ARG A 372 24.77 11.64 2.16
N MET A 373 23.54 11.65 2.70
CA MET A 373 22.72 12.87 2.77
C MET A 373 23.19 13.83 3.87
N GLY A 374 24.17 13.45 4.69
CA GLY A 374 24.71 14.21 5.80
C GLY A 374 24.03 13.94 7.14
N ILE A 375 23.12 12.96 7.20
CA ILE A 375 22.40 12.61 8.43
C ILE A 375 23.35 11.84 9.34
N ARG A 376 23.58 12.38 10.53
CA ARG A 376 24.35 11.69 11.57
C ARG A 376 23.46 10.72 12.33
N PHE A 377 23.97 9.54 12.60
CA PHE A 377 23.37 8.54 13.48
C PHE A 377 24.46 7.63 14.04
N GLU A 378 24.16 6.98 15.14
CA GLU A 378 25.04 6.05 15.84
C GLU A 378 24.33 4.70 15.95
N GLN A 379 25.05 3.62 15.63
CA GLN A 379 24.58 2.28 15.91
C GLN A 379 24.82 1.97 17.40
N GLN A 380 23.76 1.65 18.14
CA GLN A 380 23.82 1.28 19.55
C GLN A 380 23.29 -0.15 19.70
N GLY A 381 24.18 -1.14 19.55
CA GLY A 381 23.75 -2.54 19.45
C GLY A 381 22.95 -2.77 18.16
N ASP A 382 21.69 -3.18 18.31
CA ASP A 382 20.74 -3.31 17.19
C ASP A 382 19.81 -2.11 17.03
N ASP A 383 20.05 -1.03 17.78
CA ASP A 383 19.31 0.23 17.68
C ASP A 383 20.08 1.24 16.82
N ILE A 384 19.34 2.19 16.24
CA ILE A 384 19.90 3.39 15.59
C ILE A 384 19.51 4.60 16.42
N HIS A 385 20.50 5.28 16.99
CA HIS A 385 20.31 6.56 17.66
C HIS A 385 20.59 7.71 16.66
N ILE A 386 19.59 8.54 16.40
CA ILE A 386 19.74 9.76 15.59
C ILE A 386 19.81 10.94 16.55
N PRO A 387 21.00 11.52 16.76
CA PRO A 387 21.13 12.69 17.61
C PRO A 387 20.43 13.90 16.97
N ARG A 388 20.05 14.86 17.80
CA ARG A 388 19.58 16.15 17.31
C ARG A 388 20.65 16.78 16.41
N GLN A 389 20.23 17.21 15.23
CA GLN A 389 21.04 18.00 14.32
C GLN A 389 20.18 19.13 13.73
N ASP A 390 20.69 20.36 13.78
CA ASP A 390 19.98 21.50 13.21
C ASP A 390 20.19 21.59 11.68
N HIS A 391 21.27 20.99 11.16
CA HIS A 391 21.62 20.99 9.74
C HIS A 391 22.27 19.66 9.33
N TYR A 392 22.09 19.27 8.06
CA TYR A 392 22.78 18.14 7.42
C TYR A 392 23.14 18.52 5.98
N SER A 393 24.31 18.09 5.52
CA SER A 393 24.85 18.47 4.20
C SER A 393 25.00 17.24 3.32
N ILE A 394 24.41 17.31 2.13
CA ILE A 394 24.55 16.27 1.12
C ILE A 394 26.02 16.24 0.70
N GLU A 395 26.60 15.06 0.68
CA GLU A 395 27.93 14.83 0.13
C GLU A 395 27.96 15.18 -1.38
N THR A 396 29.15 15.41 -1.91
CA THR A 396 29.38 15.51 -3.36
C THR A 396 30.23 14.33 -3.80
N PHE A 397 30.29 14.07 -5.11
CA PHE A 397 31.32 13.17 -5.62
C PHE A 397 32.71 13.76 -5.38
N LEU A 398 33.75 12.93 -5.47
CA LEU A 398 35.14 13.35 -5.21
C LEU A 398 35.61 14.50 -6.12
N ASP A 399 35.01 14.63 -7.30
CA ASP A 399 35.26 15.71 -8.27
C ASP A 399 34.40 16.97 -8.02
N GLY A 400 33.62 16.99 -6.94
CA GLY A 400 32.70 18.07 -6.59
C GLY A 400 31.37 18.04 -7.35
N SER A 401 31.11 17.03 -8.19
CA SER A 401 29.85 16.93 -8.92
C SER A 401 28.67 16.54 -8.01
N ILE A 402 27.45 16.87 -8.47
CA ILE A 402 26.20 16.65 -7.74
C ILE A 402 26.02 15.16 -7.47
N MET A 403 25.71 14.80 -6.23
CA MET A 403 25.43 13.42 -5.86
C MET A 403 24.21 12.87 -6.62
N ASN A 404 24.29 11.61 -7.02
CA ASN A 404 23.16 10.85 -7.56
C ASN A 404 22.79 9.71 -6.60
N ILE A 405 21.52 9.65 -6.23
CA ILE A 405 20.92 8.53 -5.48
C ILE A 405 19.91 7.86 -6.40
N ALA A 406 20.13 6.58 -6.65
CA ALA A 406 19.27 5.78 -7.51
C ALA A 406 18.93 4.45 -6.87
N ASP A 407 17.75 3.93 -7.17
CA ASP A 407 17.36 2.58 -6.81
C ASP A 407 18.09 1.53 -7.65
N ALA A 408 18.14 0.32 -7.09
CA ALA A 408 18.63 -0.89 -7.72
C ALA A 408 18.09 -2.11 -6.96
N PRO A 409 18.03 -3.30 -7.59
CA PRO A 409 17.71 -4.54 -6.87
C PRO A 409 18.68 -4.74 -5.70
N TRP A 410 18.23 -5.44 -4.65
CA TRP A 410 19.10 -5.72 -3.50
C TRP A 410 20.42 -6.39 -3.92
N PRO A 411 21.59 -6.00 -3.36
CA PRO A 411 21.83 -5.14 -2.19
C PRO A 411 21.84 -3.63 -2.48
N GLY A 412 21.36 -3.21 -3.64
CA GLY A 412 21.13 -1.80 -3.98
C GLY A 412 20.06 -1.12 -3.13
N LEU A 413 19.91 0.20 -3.32
CA LEU A 413 18.93 0.98 -2.57
C LEU A 413 17.52 0.63 -3.02
N THR A 414 16.65 0.32 -2.06
CA THR A 414 15.24 0.02 -2.35
C THR A 414 14.51 1.22 -2.97
N PRO A 415 13.73 1.01 -4.04
CA PRO A 415 12.94 2.07 -4.67
C PRO A 415 11.84 2.61 -3.74
N ASP A 416 11.52 1.90 -2.66
CA ASP A 416 10.49 2.26 -1.67
C ASP A 416 10.91 3.43 -0.78
N LEU A 417 12.22 3.67 -0.61
CA LEU A 417 12.74 4.77 0.20
C LEU A 417 13.08 6.02 -0.60
N LEU A 418 13.10 5.98 -1.93
CA LEU A 418 13.45 7.14 -2.75
C LEU A 418 12.53 8.34 -2.51
N SER A 419 11.24 8.13 -2.19
CA SER A 419 10.33 9.22 -1.84
C SER A 419 10.74 9.91 -0.52
N ILE A 420 11.24 9.14 0.45
CA ILE A 420 11.77 9.64 1.73
C ILE A 420 13.06 10.41 1.49
N PHE A 421 14.01 9.86 0.73
CA PHE A 421 15.26 10.54 0.37
C PHE A 421 14.99 11.87 -0.33
N LEU A 422 14.01 11.91 -1.24
CA LEU A 422 13.63 13.12 -1.96
C LEU A 422 13.08 14.19 -1.00
N VAL A 423 12.20 13.83 -0.07
CA VAL A 423 11.67 14.77 0.94
C VAL A 423 12.77 15.29 1.85
N VAL A 424 13.61 14.39 2.36
CA VAL A 424 14.77 14.72 3.20
C VAL A 424 15.73 15.67 2.47
N ALA A 425 15.96 15.48 1.18
CA ALA A 425 16.83 16.34 0.39
C ALA A 425 16.34 17.79 0.34
N THR A 426 15.03 18.04 0.44
CA THR A 426 14.47 19.40 0.33
C THR A 426 14.92 20.34 1.46
N GLN A 427 15.30 19.79 2.62
CA GLN A 427 15.74 20.57 3.78
C GLN A 427 17.24 20.44 4.06
N ALA A 428 17.96 19.60 3.30
CA ALA A 428 19.40 19.45 3.39
C ALA A 428 20.16 20.68 2.87
N LYS A 429 21.45 20.79 3.17
CA LYS A 429 22.37 21.70 2.47
C LYS A 429 22.98 20.99 1.26
N GLY A 430 22.80 21.55 0.07
CA GLY A 430 23.39 21.03 -1.18
C GLY A 430 22.34 20.62 -2.21
N ALA A 431 22.76 19.84 -3.20
CA ALA A 431 21.86 19.35 -4.25
C ALA A 431 22.07 17.85 -4.47
N VAL A 432 21.01 17.15 -4.89
CA VAL A 432 21.05 15.72 -5.23
C VAL A 432 20.14 15.44 -6.42
N LEU A 433 20.57 14.55 -7.29
CA LEU A 433 19.73 13.93 -8.30
C LEU A 433 19.14 12.64 -7.74
N ILE A 434 17.81 12.56 -7.67
CA ILE A 434 17.09 11.34 -7.35
C ILE A 434 16.68 10.67 -8.66
N HIS A 435 17.08 9.41 -8.86
CA HIS A 435 16.76 8.63 -10.05
C HIS A 435 16.01 7.35 -9.67
N GLN A 436 14.71 7.32 -9.96
CA GLN A 436 13.80 6.19 -9.80
C GLN A 436 13.75 5.37 -11.10
N LYS A 437 14.58 4.35 -11.24
CA LYS A 437 14.71 3.49 -12.42
C LYS A 437 13.55 2.51 -12.56
N MET A 438 13.11 1.90 -11.46
CA MET A 438 12.15 0.78 -11.54
C MET A 438 10.71 1.21 -11.82
N PHE A 439 10.30 2.41 -11.38
CA PHE A 439 8.88 2.80 -11.38
C PHE A 439 8.66 4.23 -11.90
N GLU A 440 8.16 4.32 -13.14
CA GLU A 440 7.91 5.56 -13.90
C GLU A 440 6.92 6.53 -13.23
N SER A 441 6.05 6.07 -12.33
CA SER A 441 5.02 6.92 -11.71
C SER A 441 5.33 7.33 -10.26
N ARG A 442 6.46 6.90 -9.69
CA ARG A 442 6.75 7.12 -8.26
C ARG A 442 7.23 8.54 -7.92
N LEU A 443 7.52 9.38 -8.91
CA LEU A 443 7.90 10.78 -8.68
C LEU A 443 6.73 11.76 -8.81
N PHE A 444 5.51 11.33 -9.15
CA PHE A 444 4.38 12.25 -9.36
C PHE A 444 3.90 12.98 -8.09
N PHE A 445 4.30 12.54 -6.89
CA PHE A 445 3.99 13.27 -5.65
C PHE A 445 4.81 14.55 -5.47
N VAL A 446 5.88 14.73 -6.27
CA VAL A 446 6.81 15.88 -6.20
C VAL A 446 6.10 17.22 -6.39
N ASP A 447 5.07 17.28 -7.23
CA ASP A 447 4.28 18.51 -7.43
C ASP A 447 3.74 19.07 -6.10
N LYS A 448 3.38 18.19 -5.16
CA LYS A 448 2.90 18.62 -3.84
C LYS A 448 4.01 19.22 -2.98
N LEU A 449 5.25 18.74 -3.11
CA LEU A 449 6.38 19.35 -2.41
C LEU A 449 6.73 20.71 -3.03
N ILE A 450 6.64 20.84 -4.36
CA ILE A 450 6.80 22.12 -5.04
C ILE A 450 5.73 23.11 -4.57
N ASP A 451 4.46 22.69 -4.48
CA ASP A 451 3.37 23.50 -3.90
C ASP A 451 3.67 23.95 -2.46
N MET A 452 4.41 23.12 -1.68
CA MET A 452 4.88 23.45 -0.33
C MET A 452 6.11 24.36 -0.30
N GLY A 453 6.71 24.70 -1.44
CA GLY A 453 7.88 25.58 -1.55
C GLY A 453 9.23 24.88 -1.65
N ALA A 454 9.26 23.56 -1.89
CA ALA A 454 10.49 22.85 -2.19
C ALA A 454 11.07 23.26 -3.56
N GLN A 455 12.40 23.34 -3.66
CA GLN A 455 13.08 23.57 -4.94
C GLN A 455 13.42 22.24 -5.59
N ILE A 456 12.53 21.80 -6.50
CA ILE A 456 12.68 20.53 -7.20
C ILE A 456 12.49 20.78 -8.69
N ILE A 457 13.43 20.27 -9.49
CA ILE A 457 13.36 20.25 -10.95
C ILE A 457 13.06 18.81 -11.35
N LEU A 458 11.82 18.53 -11.75
CA LEU A 458 11.46 17.25 -12.34
C LEU A 458 12.03 17.20 -13.76
N CYS A 459 13.07 16.39 -13.96
CA CYS A 459 13.78 16.30 -15.24
C CYS A 459 13.01 15.44 -16.25
N ASP A 460 12.38 14.37 -15.77
CA ASP A 460 11.52 13.44 -16.52
C ASP A 460 10.77 12.52 -15.51
N PRO A 461 9.94 11.56 -15.94
CA PRO A 461 9.20 10.68 -15.02
C PRO A 461 10.05 9.88 -14.01
N HIS A 462 11.34 9.67 -14.32
CA HIS A 462 12.27 8.87 -13.53
C HIS A 462 13.30 9.71 -12.75
N ARG A 463 13.48 10.99 -13.06
CA ARG A 463 14.55 11.82 -12.48
C ARG A 463 14.05 13.15 -11.92
N ALA A 464 14.45 13.47 -10.69
CA ALA A 464 14.20 14.76 -10.06
C ALA A 464 15.48 15.29 -9.40
N THR A 465 15.87 16.52 -9.73
CA THR A 465 16.96 17.23 -9.05
C THR A 465 16.37 18.04 -7.90
N VAL A 466 16.84 17.80 -6.68
CA VAL A 466 16.42 18.53 -5.48
C VAL A 466 17.53 19.48 -5.06
N ILE A 467 17.17 20.74 -4.87
CA ILE A 467 18.04 21.76 -4.28
C ILE A 467 17.55 21.97 -2.85
N GLY A 468 18.39 21.59 -1.90
CA GLY A 468 18.06 21.62 -0.49
C GLY A 468 18.19 23.04 0.09
N HIS A 469 17.24 23.37 0.97
CA HIS A 469 17.11 24.70 1.56
C HIS A 469 17.94 24.93 2.84
N ASP A 470 18.64 23.92 3.35
CA ASP A 470 19.40 24.00 4.60
C ASP A 470 18.54 24.50 5.78
N HIS A 471 17.27 24.05 5.84
CA HIS A 471 16.21 24.55 6.72
C HIS A 471 15.94 26.07 6.72
N ARG A 472 16.55 26.84 5.81
CA ARG A 472 16.36 28.30 5.71
C ARG A 472 14.98 28.67 5.19
N ILE A 473 14.48 27.85 4.27
CA ILE A 473 13.12 27.95 3.75
C ILE A 473 12.36 26.70 4.23
N ARG A 474 11.48 26.92 5.20
CA ARG A 474 10.56 25.89 5.68
C ARG A 474 9.49 25.62 4.63
N LEU A 475 9.09 24.36 4.55
CA LEU A 475 7.93 23.96 3.75
C LEU A 475 6.66 24.62 4.32
N ARG A 476 5.68 24.87 3.46
CA ARG A 476 4.40 25.47 3.83
C ARG A 476 3.31 24.41 3.90
N ALA A 477 2.38 24.58 4.83
CA ALA A 477 1.23 23.72 4.92
C ALA A 477 0.34 23.79 3.66
N THR A 478 -0.21 22.64 3.25
CA THR A 478 -1.13 22.56 2.10
C THR A 478 -2.15 21.43 2.27
N ARG A 479 -3.12 21.36 1.35
CA ARG A 479 -4.04 20.24 1.22
C ARG A 479 -3.57 19.31 0.10
N MET A 480 -3.42 18.03 0.43
CA MET A 480 -2.88 17.02 -0.46
C MET A 480 -3.64 15.70 -0.31
N THR A 481 -3.45 14.80 -1.27
CA THR A 481 -4.02 13.45 -1.24
C THR A 481 -2.89 12.45 -1.35
N SER A 482 -2.89 11.42 -0.51
CA SER A 482 -1.93 10.34 -0.60
C SER A 482 -2.19 9.51 -1.86
N PRO A 483 -1.24 9.44 -2.83
CA PRO A 483 -1.45 8.69 -4.07
C PRO A 483 -1.15 7.20 -3.90
N ASP A 484 -0.26 6.85 -2.98
CA ASP A 484 0.17 5.49 -2.65
C ASP A 484 0.79 5.48 -1.24
N ILE A 485 1.19 4.30 -0.75
CA ILE A 485 1.74 4.09 0.59
C ILE A 485 3.02 4.92 0.83
N ARG A 486 3.95 4.92 -0.13
CA ARG A 486 5.31 5.48 0.04
C ARG A 486 5.34 6.98 -0.15
N ALA A 487 4.60 7.49 -1.13
CA ALA A 487 4.37 8.92 -1.28
C ALA A 487 3.55 9.48 -0.11
N GLY A 488 2.57 8.72 0.39
CA GLY A 488 1.75 9.12 1.54
C GLY A 488 2.57 9.42 2.79
N VAL A 489 3.50 8.52 3.17
CA VAL A 489 4.39 8.76 4.31
C VAL A 489 5.44 9.81 4.04
N ALA A 490 5.97 9.90 2.82
CA ALA A 490 6.88 10.99 2.45
C ALA A 490 6.19 12.36 2.63
N LEU A 491 4.94 12.48 2.18
CA LEU A 491 4.12 13.68 2.36
C LEU A 491 3.76 13.94 3.82
N LEU A 492 3.52 12.91 4.63
CA LEU A 492 3.34 13.04 6.07
C LEU A 492 4.58 13.65 6.74
N ILE A 493 5.77 13.14 6.42
CA ILE A 493 7.04 13.69 6.94
C ILE A 493 7.23 15.14 6.50
N ALA A 494 6.98 15.46 5.23
CA ALA A 494 7.03 16.83 4.73
C ALA A 494 6.05 17.75 5.48
N ALA A 495 4.82 17.29 5.71
CA ALA A 495 3.79 18.02 6.45
C ALA A 495 4.15 18.25 7.92
N MET A 496 4.79 17.26 8.58
CA MET A 496 5.27 17.38 9.95
C MET A 496 6.40 18.41 10.10
N SER A 497 7.22 18.60 9.06
CA SER A 497 8.28 19.62 9.03
C SER A 497 7.79 21.00 8.58
N ALA A 498 6.59 21.11 8.00
CA ALA A 498 6.07 22.34 7.42
C ALA A 498 5.59 23.36 8.47
N GLU A 499 5.49 24.63 8.08
CA GLU A 499 4.84 25.67 8.87
C GLU A 499 3.33 25.68 8.62
N GLY A 500 2.55 25.56 9.69
CA GLY A 500 1.09 25.57 9.68
C GLY A 500 0.44 24.18 9.79
N VAL A 501 -0.82 24.07 9.36
CA VAL A 501 -1.61 22.83 9.44
C VAL A 501 -1.91 22.29 8.05
N SER A 502 -1.31 21.14 7.72
CA SER A 502 -1.56 20.42 6.46
C SER A 502 -2.74 19.47 6.59
N THR A 503 -3.40 19.18 5.47
CA THR A 503 -4.45 18.14 5.40
C THR A 503 -4.08 17.10 4.35
N ILE A 504 -3.98 15.84 4.77
CA ILE A 504 -3.68 14.70 3.91
C ILE A 504 -4.94 13.84 3.79
N GLN A 505 -5.47 13.70 2.58
CA GLN A 505 -6.62 12.85 2.29
C GLN A 505 -6.19 11.46 1.84
N ASN A 506 -7.13 10.50 1.81
CA ASN A 506 -6.91 9.13 1.35
C ASN A 506 -5.85 8.40 2.20
N ILE A 507 -5.91 8.59 3.53
CA ILE A 507 -4.91 8.03 4.46
C ILE A 507 -5.00 6.51 4.58
N ASP A 508 -6.08 5.89 4.11
CA ASP A 508 -6.19 4.43 3.98
C ASP A 508 -5.01 3.85 3.17
N GLN A 509 -4.39 4.63 2.27
CA GLN A 509 -3.17 4.22 1.59
C GLN A 509 -1.99 4.08 2.55
N ILE A 510 -1.85 4.97 3.53
CA ILE A 510 -0.79 4.92 4.54
C ILE A 510 -1.04 3.72 5.48
N ASP A 511 -2.29 3.49 5.89
CA ASP A 511 -2.68 2.39 6.79
C ASP A 511 -2.47 0.99 6.18
N ARG A 512 -2.28 0.89 4.86
CA ARG A 512 -1.86 -0.34 4.17
C ARG A 512 -0.39 -0.69 4.39
N GLY A 513 0.42 0.23 4.90
CA GLY A 513 1.86 0.04 5.10
C GLY A 513 2.36 0.35 6.50
N TYR A 514 1.67 1.21 7.25
CA TYR A 514 2.14 1.68 8.56
C TYR A 514 1.03 1.49 9.61
N ARG A 515 1.37 0.82 10.71
CA ARG A 515 0.49 0.52 11.83
C ARG A 515 0.41 1.73 12.75
N ASP A 516 -0.81 2.21 12.99
CA ASP A 516 -1.15 3.26 13.96
C ASP A 516 -0.12 4.41 13.95
N ILE A 517 0.17 4.91 12.75
CA ILE A 517 1.28 5.83 12.56
C ILE A 517 1.02 7.16 13.27
N ASP A 518 -0.22 7.64 13.27
CA ASP A 518 -0.64 8.85 13.98
C ASP A 518 -0.51 8.69 15.50
N GLY A 519 -1.00 7.59 16.08
CA GLY A 519 -0.86 7.33 17.51
C GLY A 519 0.60 7.22 17.95
N ARG A 520 1.40 6.44 17.23
CA ARG A 520 2.83 6.23 17.52
C ARG A 520 3.65 7.51 17.39
N LEU A 521 3.39 8.34 16.38
CA LEU A 521 4.09 9.61 16.21
C LEU A 521 3.64 10.66 17.22
N ASN A 522 2.36 10.71 17.57
CA ASN A 522 1.86 11.60 18.63
C ASN A 522 2.49 11.26 19.99
N ALA A 523 2.73 9.98 20.28
CA ALA A 523 3.44 9.55 21.49
C ALA A 523 4.89 10.07 21.56
N LEU A 524 5.49 10.42 20.43
CA LEU A 524 6.82 11.04 20.33
C LEU A 524 6.78 12.58 20.35
N GLY A 525 5.59 13.20 20.35
CA GLY A 525 5.41 14.66 20.34
C GLY A 525 4.90 15.24 19.02
N ALA A 526 4.53 14.41 18.04
CA ALA A 526 3.83 14.92 16.85
C ALA A 526 2.43 15.47 17.19
N ARG A 527 1.84 16.22 16.27
CA ARG A 527 0.46 16.71 16.36
C ARG A 527 -0.34 16.34 15.11
N ILE A 528 -0.84 15.12 15.12
CA ILE A 528 -1.62 14.54 14.03
C ILE A 528 -3.02 14.21 14.56
N THR A 529 -4.06 14.78 13.94
CA THR A 529 -5.45 14.42 14.21
C THR A 529 -6.03 13.65 13.03
N ARG A 530 -6.44 12.41 13.27
CA ARG A 530 -7.24 11.63 12.33
C ARG A 530 -8.71 12.06 12.40
N LEU A 531 -9.33 12.29 11.26
CA LEU A 531 -10.74 12.64 11.14
C LEU A 531 -11.40 11.79 10.05
N ASP A 532 -12.65 11.39 10.29
CA ASP A 532 -13.47 10.74 9.27
C ASP A 532 -14.34 11.80 8.58
N GLU A 533 -14.05 12.11 7.31
CA GLU A 533 -14.95 12.94 6.50
C GLU A 533 -15.95 12.04 5.77
N CYS A 534 -17.25 12.30 5.96
CA CYS A 534 -18.31 11.77 5.10
C CYS A 534 -18.49 12.71 3.90
N GLU A 535 -18.28 12.22 2.68
CA GLU A 535 -18.73 12.89 1.44
C GLU A 535 -20.07 12.36 0.94
#